data_AF-X0XUN7-F1
#
_entry.id   AF-X0XUN7-F1
#
_cell.length_a   1.000
_cell.length_b   1.000
_cell.length_c   1.000
_cell.angle_alpha   90.00
_cell.angle_beta   90.00
_cell.angle_gamma   90.00
#
_symmetry.space_group_name_H-M   'P 1'
#
loop_
_entity.id
_entity.type
_entity.pdbx_description
1 polymer ?
#
loop_
_entity_poly.entity_id
_entity_poly.type
_entity_poly.pdbx_seq_one_letter_code
_entity_poly.pdbx_strand_id
1 'polypeptide(L)'
;MDLVADGPTNYTYMVRAVDGNVLHEVYTDLNMALASDNLRVGDFTSDDYVNISDFGLFGENYLRESTHSEWDPLFDLEADNIVNISDFGIFGENYLTGTPPAGKLAEALNAGVNVDASMVLNGARSDAAGSGADYVVEISLQSITELRGFDFTLQYDPEKVEFRSADGLGNKLSIIRSDKPGELLVAKAFTEDEVFDGTIRLSFNSTGTAGNSV
;
A
#
# COMPACT_ATOMS: atom_id res chain seq x y z
N MET A 1 17.92 -33.83 6.87
CA MET A 1 18.39 -32.54 6.35
C MET A 1 18.03 -32.56 4.89
N ASP A 2 16.87 -32.00 4.58
CA ASP A 2 16.37 -31.93 3.20
C ASP A 2 16.73 -30.53 2.69
N LEU A 3 17.48 -30.49 1.60
CA LEU A 3 17.96 -29.26 0.98
C LEU A 3 16.91 -28.84 -0.03
N VAL A 4 15.82 -28.22 0.43
CA VAL A 4 14.92 -27.52 -0.48
C VAL A 4 15.60 -26.20 -0.84
N ALA A 5 15.81 -26.01 -2.14
CA ALA A 5 16.35 -24.77 -2.69
C ALA A 5 15.36 -23.63 -2.43
N ASP A 6 15.89 -22.48 -2.05
CA ASP A 6 15.16 -21.23 -1.86
C ASP A 6 14.39 -20.88 -3.17
N GLY A 7 13.06 -20.96 -3.14
CA GLY A 7 12.17 -20.77 -4.29
C GLY A 7 10.75 -21.33 -4.08
N PRO A 8 9.74 -20.86 -4.84
CA PRO A 8 8.36 -21.27 -4.66
C PRO A 8 8.20 -22.78 -4.87
N THR A 9 7.58 -23.45 -3.90
CA THR A 9 7.37 -24.90 -3.97
C THR A 9 6.08 -25.19 -4.75
N ASN A 10 6.20 -25.88 -5.88
CA ASN A 10 5.03 -26.32 -6.64
C ASN A 10 4.45 -27.60 -6.02
N TYR A 11 3.21 -27.53 -5.56
CA TYR A 11 2.43 -28.69 -5.16
C TYR A 11 1.48 -29.10 -6.28
N THR A 12 1.50 -30.37 -6.66
CA THR A 12 0.45 -30.93 -7.52
C THR A 12 -0.58 -31.63 -6.66
N TYR A 13 -1.85 -31.30 -6.82
CA TYR A 13 -2.95 -31.93 -6.07
C TYR A 13 -4.07 -32.39 -7.01
N MET A 14 -4.83 -33.37 -6.56
CA MET A 14 -6.08 -33.80 -7.19
C MET A 14 -7.13 -33.98 -6.10
N VAL A 15 -8.37 -33.61 -6.38
CA VAL A 15 -9.48 -33.84 -5.46
C VAL A 15 -10.12 -35.17 -5.82
N ARG A 16 -10.29 -36.04 -4.81
CA ARG A 16 -10.99 -37.33 -4.94
C ARG A 16 -12.39 -37.21 -4.34
N ALA A 17 -13.42 -37.33 -5.18
CA ALA A 17 -14.79 -37.49 -4.73
C ALA A 17 -15.15 -38.97 -4.58
N VAL A 18 -15.82 -39.34 -3.47
CA VAL A 18 -16.32 -40.70 -3.20
C VAL A 18 -17.74 -40.58 -2.63
N ASP A 19 -18.70 -41.30 -3.20
CA ASP A 19 -20.13 -41.26 -2.81
C ASP A 19 -20.52 -42.38 -1.80
N GLY A 20 -19.52 -42.93 -1.09
CA GLY A 20 -19.68 -44.10 -0.21
C GLY A 20 -19.49 -45.43 -0.92
N ASN A 21 -19.41 -45.46 -2.26
CA ASN A 21 -18.96 -46.61 -3.04
C ASN A 21 -17.52 -46.38 -3.54
N VAL A 22 -16.58 -47.21 -3.09
CA VAL A 22 -15.14 -47.12 -3.46
C VAL A 22 -14.87 -47.40 -4.94
N LEU A 23 -15.88 -47.82 -5.71
CA LEU A 23 -15.78 -47.99 -7.17
C LEU A 23 -16.24 -46.76 -7.97
N HIS A 24 -16.81 -45.75 -7.31
CA HIS A 24 -17.21 -44.46 -7.90
C HIS A 24 -16.21 -43.36 -7.51
N GLU A 25 -14.93 -43.64 -7.66
CA GLU A 25 -13.90 -42.63 -7.48
C GLU A 25 -13.81 -41.76 -8.73
N VAL A 26 -14.06 -40.47 -8.55
CA VAL A 26 -13.79 -39.46 -9.59
C VAL A 26 -12.68 -38.56 -9.09
N TYR A 27 -11.64 -38.43 -9.91
CA TYR A 27 -10.53 -37.52 -9.67
C TYR A 27 -10.72 -36.28 -10.54
N THR A 28 -10.40 -35.10 -10.00
CA THR A 28 -10.14 -33.95 -10.85
C THR A 28 -8.86 -34.18 -11.65
N ASP A 29 -8.68 -33.39 -12.71
CA ASP A 29 -7.37 -33.27 -13.35
C ASP A 29 -6.31 -32.81 -12.33
N LEU A 30 -5.04 -33.08 -12.65
CA LEU A 30 -3.90 -32.64 -11.85
C LEU A 30 -3.89 -31.12 -11.80
N ASN A 31 -4.15 -30.55 -10.64
CA ASN A 31 -4.05 -29.11 -10.40
C ASN A 31 -2.69 -28.77 -9.81
N MET A 32 -2.20 -27.59 -10.12
CA MET A 32 -0.99 -27.03 -9.52
C MET A 32 -1.37 -25.94 -8.53
N ALA A 33 -0.82 -26.02 -7.32
CA ALA A 33 -0.76 -24.93 -6.36
C ALA A 33 0.69 -24.48 -6.25
N LEU A 34 0.92 -23.19 -6.40
CA LEU A 34 2.18 -22.56 -6.00
C LEU A 34 2.09 -22.33 -4.50
N ALA A 35 2.94 -22.99 -3.71
CA ALA A 35 3.26 -22.44 -2.39
C ALA A 35 4.27 -21.33 -2.61
N SER A 36 3.76 -20.10 -2.59
CA SER A 36 4.56 -18.96 -2.20
C SER A 36 4.95 -19.17 -0.75
N ASP A 37 6.25 -19.09 -0.46
CA ASP A 37 6.69 -18.87 0.90
C ASP A 37 6.31 -17.41 1.21
N ASN A 38 5.06 -17.17 1.64
CA ASN A 38 4.56 -15.86 2.05
C ASN A 38 5.20 -15.45 3.40
N LEU A 39 6.52 -15.55 3.50
CA LEU A 39 7.31 -15.16 4.66
C LEU A 39 7.40 -13.64 4.81
N ARG A 40 7.12 -12.89 3.74
CA ARG A 40 7.18 -11.44 3.78
C ARG A 40 5.90 -10.91 4.41
N VAL A 41 6.04 -10.46 5.65
CA VAL A 41 4.96 -9.81 6.40
C VAL A 41 4.44 -8.62 5.60
N GLY A 42 3.12 -8.60 5.35
CA GLY A 42 2.45 -7.56 4.57
C GLY A 42 2.43 -7.78 3.05
N ASP A 43 3.03 -8.87 2.52
CA ASP A 43 2.91 -9.25 1.10
C ASP A 43 1.65 -10.11 0.90
N PHE A 44 0.53 -9.44 0.69
CA PHE A 44 -0.79 -10.08 0.54
C PHE A 44 -1.05 -10.52 -0.91
N THR A 45 -0.33 -9.94 -1.87
CA THR A 45 -0.41 -10.28 -3.29
C THR A 45 0.53 -11.43 -3.70
N SER A 46 1.43 -11.84 -2.82
CA SER A 46 2.42 -12.90 -3.04
C SER A 46 3.37 -12.60 -4.21
N ASP A 47 3.76 -11.33 -4.37
CA ASP A 47 4.65 -10.88 -5.45
C ASP A 47 6.10 -10.59 -5.01
N ASP A 48 6.44 -10.92 -3.75
CA ASP A 48 7.69 -10.61 -3.04
C ASP A 48 7.95 -9.11 -2.90
N TYR A 49 6.95 -8.24 -3.03
CA TYR A 49 7.12 -6.80 -2.88
C TYR A 49 5.94 -6.10 -2.22
N VAL A 50 6.08 -5.75 -0.94
CA VAL A 50 5.04 -5.04 -0.18
C VAL A 50 4.87 -3.63 -0.73
N ASN A 51 3.77 -3.37 -1.43
CA ASN A 51 3.52 -2.11 -2.13
C ASN A 51 2.06 -1.64 -2.01
N ILE A 52 1.70 -0.63 -2.81
CA ILE A 52 0.36 -0.02 -2.77
C ILE A 52 -0.78 -1.02 -3.04
N SER A 53 -0.50 -2.09 -3.79
CA SER A 53 -1.45 -3.16 -4.06
C SER A 53 -1.80 -3.91 -2.76
N ASP A 54 -0.80 -4.28 -1.98
CA ASP A 54 -1.00 -4.90 -0.66
C ASP A 54 -1.65 -3.93 0.31
N PHE A 55 -1.28 -2.65 0.27
CA PHE A 55 -1.86 -1.66 1.16
C PHE A 55 -3.34 -1.43 0.89
N GLY A 56 -3.76 -1.45 -0.38
CA GLY A 56 -5.17 -1.43 -0.75
C GLY A 56 -5.93 -2.62 -0.17
N LEU A 57 -5.37 -3.83 -0.28
CA LEU A 57 -5.95 -5.04 0.32
C LEU A 57 -6.03 -4.96 1.86
N PHE A 58 -5.01 -4.39 2.50
CA PHE A 58 -5.02 -4.13 3.94
C PHE A 58 -6.14 -3.16 4.33
N GLY A 59 -6.34 -2.09 3.56
CA GLY A 59 -7.41 -1.11 3.77
C GLY A 59 -8.82 -1.72 3.69
N GLU A 60 -9.05 -2.65 2.77
CA GLU A 60 -10.31 -3.40 2.63
C GLU A 60 -10.61 -4.31 3.83
N ASN A 61 -9.55 -4.74 4.54
CA ASN A 61 -9.66 -5.64 5.69
C ASN A 61 -9.52 -4.94 7.04
N TYR A 62 -9.26 -3.63 7.06
CA TYR A 62 -9.09 -2.88 8.28
C TYR A 62 -10.36 -2.87 9.14
N LEU A 63 -10.20 -3.06 10.46
CA LEU A 63 -11.25 -3.23 11.47
C LEU A 63 -12.08 -4.52 11.37
N ARG A 64 -11.68 -5.48 10.52
CA ARG A 64 -12.31 -6.81 10.53
C ARG A 64 -11.78 -7.63 11.71
N GLU A 65 -12.70 -8.19 12.48
CA GLU A 65 -12.43 -9.14 13.56
C GLU A 65 -12.96 -10.55 13.25
N SER A 66 -12.46 -11.57 13.94
CA SER A 66 -12.78 -13.01 13.73
C SER A 66 -14.26 -13.41 13.75
N THR A 67 -15.15 -12.52 14.20
CA THR A 67 -16.61 -12.74 14.17
C THR A 67 -17.23 -12.40 12.82
N HIS A 68 -16.55 -11.64 11.95
CA HIS A 68 -17.02 -11.28 10.62
C HIS A 68 -16.85 -12.45 9.65
N SER A 69 -17.85 -12.70 8.81
CA SER A 69 -17.81 -13.79 7.82
C SER A 69 -16.74 -13.62 6.74
N GLU A 70 -16.26 -12.38 6.54
CA GLU A 70 -15.19 -12.05 5.60
C GLU A 70 -13.84 -11.79 6.30
N TRP A 71 -13.72 -12.15 7.58
CA TRP A 71 -12.44 -12.06 8.26
C TRP A 71 -11.46 -13.07 7.66
N ASP A 72 -10.27 -12.58 7.34
CA ASP A 72 -9.15 -13.39 6.88
C ASP A 72 -7.97 -13.18 7.84
N PRO A 73 -7.49 -14.23 8.53
CA PRO A 73 -6.36 -14.14 9.46
C PRO A 73 -5.07 -13.66 8.80
N LEU A 74 -4.98 -13.68 7.47
CA LEU A 74 -3.81 -13.18 6.75
C LEU A 74 -3.50 -11.72 7.06
N PHE A 75 -4.53 -10.89 7.30
CA PHE A 75 -4.37 -9.45 7.55
C PHE A 75 -4.15 -9.09 9.02
N ASP A 76 -4.33 -10.05 9.93
CA ASP A 76 -4.09 -9.93 11.38
C ASP A 76 -2.63 -10.32 11.68
N LEU A 77 -1.74 -9.35 11.52
CA LEU A 77 -0.29 -9.52 11.56
C LEU A 77 0.24 -9.75 12.98
N GLU A 78 -0.46 -9.29 14.02
CA GLU A 78 -0.12 -9.58 15.42
C GLU A 78 -0.91 -10.75 16.04
N ALA A 79 -1.85 -11.34 15.29
CA ALA A 79 -2.66 -12.49 15.66
C ALA A 79 -3.53 -12.27 16.92
N ASP A 80 -4.10 -11.07 17.07
CA ASP A 80 -4.97 -10.70 18.19
C ASP A 80 -6.49 -10.88 17.89
N ASN A 81 -6.80 -11.35 16.68
CA ASN A 81 -8.12 -11.55 16.08
C ASN A 81 -8.83 -10.28 15.61
N ILE A 82 -8.14 -9.15 15.47
CA ILE A 82 -8.70 -7.91 14.94
C ILE A 82 -7.67 -7.12 14.12
N VAL A 83 -7.94 -6.92 12.83
CA VAL A 83 -7.08 -6.10 11.96
C VAL A 83 -7.20 -4.63 12.35
N ASN A 84 -6.19 -4.04 12.96
CA ASN A 84 -6.24 -2.70 13.50
C ASN A 84 -4.93 -1.90 13.35
N ILE A 85 -4.80 -0.82 14.11
CA ILE A 85 -3.66 0.10 14.04
C ILE A 85 -2.33 -0.59 14.38
N SER A 86 -2.34 -1.62 15.23
CA SER A 86 -1.15 -2.40 15.53
C SER A 86 -0.65 -3.16 14.29
N ASP A 87 -1.55 -3.85 13.58
CA ASP A 87 -1.21 -4.52 12.31
C ASP A 87 -0.74 -3.51 11.27
N PHE A 88 -1.37 -2.34 11.23
CA PHE A 88 -0.94 -1.27 10.34
C PHE A 88 0.50 -0.80 10.65
N GLY A 89 0.88 -0.76 11.93
CA GLY A 89 2.26 -0.48 12.33
C GLY A 89 3.23 -1.50 11.74
N ILE A 90 2.92 -2.79 11.87
CA ILE A 90 3.72 -3.89 11.31
C ILE A 90 3.78 -3.82 9.78
N PHE A 91 2.64 -3.58 9.12
CA PHE A 91 2.58 -3.41 7.67
C PHE A 91 3.45 -2.22 7.21
N GLY A 92 3.32 -1.07 7.88
CA GLY A 92 4.06 0.15 7.55
C GLY A 92 5.57 0.00 7.66
N GLU A 93 6.06 -0.81 8.61
CA GLU A 93 7.48 -1.17 8.74
C GLU A 93 8.00 -1.99 7.55
N ASN A 94 7.14 -2.79 6.92
CA ASN A 94 7.47 -3.63 5.77
C ASN A 94 7.18 -2.96 4.42
N TYR A 95 6.56 -1.77 4.39
CA TYR A 95 6.17 -1.09 3.15
C TYR A 95 7.37 -0.73 2.27
N LEU A 96 7.29 -1.06 0.97
CA LEU A 96 8.35 -0.98 -0.04
C LEU A 96 9.57 -1.87 0.23
N THR A 97 9.39 -3.00 0.92
CA THR A 97 10.43 -4.02 1.11
C THR A 97 10.24 -5.21 0.17
N GLY A 98 11.34 -5.91 -0.10
CA GLY A 98 11.36 -7.08 -0.98
C GLY A 98 11.94 -6.79 -2.36
N THR A 99 11.57 -7.63 -3.33
CA THR A 99 12.07 -7.56 -4.71
C THR A 99 10.98 -7.01 -5.60
N PRO A 100 11.07 -5.74 -6.06
CA PRO A 100 10.08 -5.19 -6.98
C PRO A 100 9.89 -6.12 -8.18
N PRO A 101 8.66 -6.53 -8.51
CA PRO A 101 8.42 -7.44 -9.62
C PRO A 101 9.03 -6.84 -10.89
N ALA A 102 9.87 -7.62 -11.57
CA ALA A 102 10.39 -7.23 -12.87
C ALA A 102 9.19 -6.95 -13.77
N GLY A 103 9.04 -5.70 -14.24
CA GLY A 103 7.84 -5.21 -14.92
C GLY A 103 7.22 -6.27 -15.83
N LYS A 104 6.18 -6.94 -15.32
CA LYS A 104 5.52 -8.02 -16.03
C LYS A 104 4.90 -7.38 -17.26
N LEU A 105 5.24 -7.87 -18.46
CA LEU A 105 4.53 -7.44 -19.66
C LEU A 105 3.05 -7.70 -19.41
N ALA A 106 2.27 -6.63 -19.32
CA ALA A 106 0.84 -6.72 -19.08
C ALA A 106 0.22 -7.61 -20.17
N GLU A 107 -0.26 -8.79 -19.79
CA GLU A 107 -1.25 -9.48 -20.60
C GLU A 107 -2.39 -8.49 -20.78
N ALA A 108 -2.69 -8.16 -22.06
CA ALA A 108 -3.63 -7.14 -22.51
C ALA A 108 -4.59 -6.69 -21.40
N LEU A 109 -4.18 -5.66 -20.64
CA LEU A 109 -5.00 -5.06 -19.61
C LEU A 109 -6.28 -4.61 -20.30
N ASN A 110 -7.42 -5.23 -19.96
CA ASN A 110 -8.68 -4.53 -20.14
C ASN A 110 -8.49 -3.20 -19.41
N ALA A 111 -8.60 -2.09 -20.15
CA ALA A 111 -8.36 -0.78 -19.59
C ALA A 111 -9.21 -0.65 -18.32
N GLY A 112 -8.54 -0.47 -17.17
CA GLY A 112 -9.22 -0.36 -15.88
C GLY A 112 -10.17 0.84 -15.87
N VAL A 113 -11.09 0.91 -14.91
CA VAL A 113 -12.11 1.98 -14.83
C VAL A 113 -11.55 3.40 -14.70
N ASN A 114 -10.29 3.54 -14.30
CA ASN A 114 -9.61 4.82 -14.04
C ASN A 114 -8.62 5.24 -15.17
N VAL A 115 -8.96 5.02 -16.45
CA VAL A 115 -8.07 5.34 -17.59
C VAL A 115 -7.62 6.80 -17.65
N ASP A 116 -8.45 7.72 -17.17
CA ASP A 116 -8.18 9.16 -17.17
C ASP A 116 -7.66 9.66 -15.80
N ALA A 117 -7.44 8.76 -14.83
CA ALA A 117 -6.98 9.14 -13.52
C ALA A 117 -5.58 9.74 -13.59
N SER A 118 -5.38 10.87 -12.91
CA SER A 118 -4.09 11.56 -12.89
C SER A 118 -3.78 12.15 -11.52
N MET A 119 -2.50 12.23 -11.21
CA MET A 119 -1.98 12.93 -10.05
C MET A 119 -1.22 14.18 -10.53
N VAL A 120 -1.65 15.34 -10.07
CA VAL A 120 -1.17 16.65 -10.54
C VAL A 120 -0.51 17.38 -9.38
N LEU A 121 0.75 17.75 -9.56
CA LEU A 121 1.47 18.63 -8.65
C LEU A 121 1.11 20.09 -8.94
N ASN A 122 0.26 20.68 -8.11
CA ASN A 122 -0.04 22.10 -8.15
C ASN A 122 1.08 22.86 -7.41
N GLY A 123 1.75 23.78 -8.12
CA GLY A 123 2.99 24.41 -7.68
C GLY A 123 2.98 24.98 -6.26
N ALA A 124 4.17 25.08 -5.66
CA ALA A 124 4.36 25.54 -4.29
C ALA A 124 3.87 26.99 -4.11
N ARG A 125 2.94 27.20 -3.19
CA ARG A 125 2.52 28.54 -2.75
C ARG A 125 3.32 28.91 -1.52
N SER A 126 3.94 30.09 -1.49
CA SER A 126 4.42 30.66 -0.23
C SER A 126 3.21 31.09 0.57
N ASP A 127 2.98 30.53 1.76
CA ASP A 127 1.85 30.96 2.57
C ASP A 127 2.16 32.28 3.28
N ALA A 128 2.08 33.37 2.51
CA ALA A 128 2.20 34.72 3.02
C ALA A 128 0.90 35.16 3.73
N ALA A 129 0.35 34.36 4.66
CA ALA A 129 -0.50 34.79 5.77
C ALA A 129 -1.05 33.60 6.60
N GLY A 130 -0.31 33.17 7.63
CA GLY A 130 -0.94 32.67 8.86
C GLY A 130 -0.98 31.17 9.13
N SER A 131 -0.53 30.27 8.26
CA SER A 131 -0.43 28.82 8.59
C SER A 131 0.88 28.40 9.27
N GLY A 132 1.86 29.30 9.32
CA GLY A 132 3.18 29.04 9.89
C GLY A 132 4.05 28.08 9.07
N ALA A 133 3.64 27.68 7.86
CA ALA A 133 4.50 26.98 6.89
C ALA A 133 4.95 27.97 5.81
N ASP A 134 6.21 27.89 5.39
CA ASP A 134 6.76 28.82 4.40
C ASP A 134 6.37 28.43 2.97
N TYR A 135 6.13 27.14 2.71
CA TYR A 135 5.68 26.64 1.41
C TYR A 135 4.62 25.55 1.57
N VAL A 136 3.58 25.59 0.73
CA VAL A 136 2.57 24.54 0.62
C VAL A 136 2.56 24.02 -0.81
N VAL A 137 2.80 22.72 -0.95
CA VAL A 137 2.67 21.96 -2.19
C VAL A 137 1.32 21.26 -2.18
N GLU A 138 0.50 21.49 -3.20
CA GLU A 138 -0.79 20.81 -3.32
C GLU A 138 -0.70 19.73 -4.40
N ILE A 139 -1.21 18.54 -4.10
CA ILE A 139 -1.29 17.43 -5.03
C ILE A 139 -2.77 17.10 -5.22
N SER A 140 -3.23 17.11 -6.46
CA SER A 140 -4.60 16.78 -6.81
C SER A 140 -4.68 15.45 -7.56
N LEU A 141 -5.52 14.55 -7.09
CA LEU A 141 -5.93 13.35 -7.80
C LEU A 141 -7.24 13.66 -8.54
N GLN A 142 -7.23 13.45 -9.86
CA GLN A 142 -8.32 13.79 -10.75
C GLN A 142 -8.87 12.54 -11.43
N SER A 143 -10.15 12.57 -11.81
CA SER A 143 -10.82 11.48 -12.54
C SER A 143 -10.70 10.11 -11.85
N ILE A 144 -10.74 10.10 -10.52
CA ILE A 144 -10.66 8.89 -9.70
C ILE A 144 -12.06 8.33 -9.41
N THR A 145 -12.21 7.03 -9.59
CA THR A 145 -13.39 6.23 -9.22
C THR A 145 -12.92 5.04 -8.39
N GLU A 146 -13.55 4.76 -7.25
CA GLU A 146 -13.23 3.59 -6.41
C GLU A 146 -11.72 3.46 -6.09
N LEU A 147 -11.07 4.57 -5.73
CA LEU A 147 -9.65 4.59 -5.40
C LEU A 147 -9.41 3.82 -4.09
N ARG A 148 -8.72 2.68 -4.17
CA ARG A 148 -8.35 1.85 -3.01
C ARG A 148 -7.12 2.39 -2.27
N GLY A 149 -6.25 3.10 -2.98
CA GLY A 149 -5.08 3.74 -2.41
C GLY A 149 -4.22 4.42 -3.48
N PHE A 150 -3.24 5.18 -3.02
CA PHE A 150 -2.17 5.72 -3.85
C PHE A 150 -0.86 5.78 -3.05
N ASP A 151 0.25 5.82 -3.76
CA ASP A 151 1.51 6.30 -3.22
C ASP A 151 2.27 7.16 -4.22
N PHE A 152 3.18 7.98 -3.69
CA PHE A 152 4.14 8.73 -4.48
C PHE A 152 5.36 9.09 -3.62
N THR A 153 6.47 9.36 -4.29
CA THR A 153 7.65 9.97 -3.67
C THR A 153 7.84 11.37 -4.22
N LEU A 154 7.80 12.37 -3.34
CA LEU A 154 8.16 13.74 -3.67
C LEU A 154 9.65 13.96 -3.42
N GLN A 155 10.33 14.48 -4.43
CA GLN A 155 11.73 14.91 -4.34
C GLN A 155 11.79 16.43 -4.09
N TYR A 156 12.57 16.85 -3.11
CA TYR A 156 12.75 18.27 -2.74
C TYR A 156 14.21 18.57 -2.37
N ASP A 157 14.57 19.84 -2.29
CA ASP A 157 15.91 20.29 -1.88
C ASP A 157 15.95 20.47 -0.35
N PRO A 158 16.58 19.54 0.41
CA PRO A 158 16.60 19.60 1.87
C PRO A 158 17.48 20.73 2.41
N GLU A 159 18.33 21.35 1.58
CA GLU A 159 19.10 22.53 1.99
C GLU A 159 18.25 23.81 1.99
N LYS A 160 17.09 23.80 1.32
CA LYS A 160 16.20 24.96 1.20
C LYS A 160 14.89 24.82 1.97
N VAL A 161 14.37 23.61 2.08
CA VAL A 161 13.10 23.35 2.76
C VAL A 161 13.12 22.06 3.57
N GLU A 162 12.32 22.03 4.64
CA GLU A 162 12.13 20.87 5.51
C GLU A 162 10.63 20.50 5.55
N PHE A 163 10.32 19.21 5.37
CA PHE A 163 8.94 18.72 5.48
C PHE A 163 8.38 18.95 6.89
N ARG A 164 7.15 19.44 6.97
CA ARG A 164 6.47 19.75 8.23
C ARG A 164 5.26 18.87 8.47
N SER A 165 4.34 18.82 7.51
CA SER A 165 3.07 18.09 7.66
C SER A 165 2.45 17.74 6.33
N ALA A 166 1.59 16.72 6.35
CA ALA A 166 0.70 16.41 5.26
C ALA A 166 -0.75 16.48 5.76
N ASP A 167 -1.61 17.15 4.99
CA ASP A 167 -3.03 17.30 5.22
C ASP A 167 -3.82 16.73 4.03
N GLY A 168 -5.09 16.36 4.24
CA GLY A 168 -5.95 15.78 3.21
C GLY A 168 -5.83 14.26 3.04
N LEU A 169 -5.01 13.59 3.86
CA LEU A 169 -4.86 12.12 3.85
C LEU A 169 -5.88 11.37 4.73
N GLY A 170 -6.77 12.09 5.43
CA GLY A 170 -7.63 11.50 6.45
C GLY A 170 -6.89 11.20 7.76
N ASN A 171 -7.46 10.36 8.61
CA ASN A 171 -6.95 10.08 9.97
C ASN A 171 -6.58 8.60 10.21
N LYS A 172 -6.64 7.75 9.18
CA LYS A 172 -6.27 6.34 9.23
C LYS A 172 -5.34 6.01 8.06
N LEU A 173 -4.60 4.91 8.16
CA LEU A 173 -3.92 4.23 7.04
C LEU A 173 -3.11 5.16 6.11
N SER A 174 -2.29 6.03 6.68
CA SER A 174 -1.36 6.86 5.92
C SER A 174 0.07 6.58 6.36
N ILE A 175 0.96 6.35 5.39
CA ILE A 175 2.40 6.24 5.61
C ILE A 175 3.04 7.53 5.11
N ILE A 176 3.73 8.23 5.99
CA ILE A 176 4.53 9.42 5.65
C ILE A 176 5.94 9.15 6.13
N ARG A 177 6.90 9.00 5.21
CA ARG A 177 8.31 8.74 5.52
C ARG A 177 9.20 9.80 4.90
N SER A 178 10.02 10.44 5.73
CA SER A 178 11.03 11.43 5.36
C SER A 178 12.40 11.08 5.95
N ASP A 179 12.71 9.78 5.97
CA ASP A 179 13.93 9.18 6.53
C ASP A 179 15.18 9.48 5.70
N LYS A 180 15.01 9.79 4.41
CA LYS A 180 16.08 10.21 3.51
C LYS A 180 15.98 11.70 3.21
N PRO A 181 17.05 12.49 3.38
CA PRO A 181 17.05 13.90 3.03
C PRO A 181 16.65 14.13 1.56
N GLY A 182 15.66 14.99 1.35
CA GLY A 182 15.16 15.33 0.02
C GLY A 182 14.12 14.37 -0.54
N GLU A 183 13.80 13.27 0.14
CA GLU A 183 12.76 12.34 -0.26
C GLU A 183 11.62 12.33 0.76
N LEU A 184 10.39 12.48 0.27
CA LEU A 184 9.17 12.31 1.07
C LEU A 184 8.29 11.25 0.40
N LEU A 185 8.18 10.08 1.01
CA LEU A 185 7.19 9.08 0.63
C LEU A 185 5.86 9.41 1.30
N VAL A 186 4.81 9.41 0.51
CA VAL A 186 3.43 9.44 0.98
C VAL A 186 2.70 8.23 0.38
N ALA A 187 2.09 7.41 1.21
CA ALA A 187 1.19 6.34 0.80
C ALA A 187 -0.10 6.37 1.62
N LYS A 188 -1.20 6.02 0.99
CA LYS A 188 -2.54 6.03 1.58
C LYS A 188 -3.33 4.85 1.04
N ALA A 189 -3.93 4.08 1.94
CA ALA A 189 -5.03 3.18 1.62
C ALA A 189 -6.34 3.71 2.20
N PHE A 190 -7.43 3.47 1.49
CA PHE A 190 -8.77 3.89 1.91
C PHE A 190 -9.53 2.72 2.50
N THR A 191 -10.23 2.97 3.60
CA THR A 191 -11.27 2.08 4.11
C THR A 191 -12.61 2.43 3.45
N GLU A 192 -13.58 1.52 3.50
CA GLU A 192 -14.89 1.70 2.85
C GLU A 192 -15.67 2.95 3.32
N ASP A 193 -15.40 3.44 4.53
CA ASP A 193 -16.08 4.59 5.14
C ASP A 193 -15.42 5.94 4.86
N GLU A 194 -14.27 5.96 4.17
CA GLU A 194 -13.52 7.19 3.96
C GLU A 194 -13.96 7.96 2.71
N VAL A 195 -14.14 9.28 2.89
CA VAL A 195 -14.35 10.23 1.80
C VAL A 195 -13.06 10.98 1.54
N PHE A 196 -12.59 10.93 0.30
CA PHE A 196 -11.41 11.64 -0.16
C PHE A 196 -11.80 12.75 -1.14
N ASP A 197 -11.37 13.98 -0.86
CA ASP A 197 -11.67 15.15 -1.69
C ASP A 197 -10.75 15.28 -2.92
N GLY A 198 -9.81 14.34 -3.09
CA GLY A 198 -8.84 14.35 -4.17
C GLY A 198 -7.64 15.25 -3.92
N THR A 199 -7.50 15.89 -2.76
CA THR A 199 -6.48 16.91 -2.53
C THR A 199 -5.60 16.62 -1.33
N ILE A 200 -4.29 16.66 -1.53
CA ILE A 200 -3.28 16.49 -0.50
C ILE A 200 -2.49 17.79 -0.41
N ARG A 201 -2.20 18.25 0.81
CA ARG A 201 -1.36 19.44 1.03
C ARG A 201 -0.14 19.05 1.84
N LEU A 202 1.03 19.31 1.29
CA LEU A 202 2.32 19.06 1.92
C LEU A 202 2.93 20.41 2.31
N SER A 203 3.10 20.61 3.60
CA SER A 203 3.64 21.85 4.17
C SER A 203 5.13 21.70 4.44
N PHE A 204 5.89 22.75 4.12
CA PHE A 204 7.33 22.81 4.31
C PHE A 204 7.74 24.13 4.99
N ASN A 205 8.76 24.06 5.83
CA ASN A 205 9.45 25.24 6.38
C ASN A 205 10.66 25.58 5.50
N SER A 206 11.01 26.86 5.41
CA SER A 206 12.28 27.30 4.84
C SER A 206 13.40 27.01 5.82
N THR A 207 14.50 26.45 5.35
CA THR A 207 15.73 26.24 6.13
C THR A 207 16.66 27.45 6.08
N GLY A 208 16.35 28.45 5.24
CA GLY A 208 17.14 29.66 5.09
C GLY A 208 17.08 30.55 6.33
N THR A 209 18.24 30.85 6.91
CA THR A 209 18.41 31.88 7.93
C THR A 209 17.80 33.18 7.39
N ALA A 210 16.91 33.83 8.15
CA ALA A 210 16.52 35.20 7.88
C ALA A 210 17.82 36.02 7.71
N GLY A 211 18.10 36.44 6.48
CA GLY A 211 19.28 37.25 6.21
C GLY A 211 19.25 38.46 7.14
N ASN A 212 20.28 38.62 7.95
CA ASN A 212 20.52 39.88 8.64
C ASN A 212 20.59 40.97 7.57
N SER A 213 19.53 41.76 7.47
CA SER A 213 19.59 43.06 6.81
C SER A 213 20.56 43.91 7.63
N VAL A 214 21.73 44.20 7.03
CA VAL A 214 22.65 45.24 7.49
C VAL A 214 22.05 46.61 7.17
#